data_AF-A0A6A5AV92-F1
#
_entry.id   AF-A0A6A5AV92-F1
#
_cell.length_a   1.000
_cell.length_b   1.000
_cell.length_c   1.000
_cell.angle_alpha   90.00
_cell.angle_beta   90.00
_cell.angle_gamma   90.00
#
_symmetry.space_group_name_H-M   'P 1'
#
loop_
_entity.id
_entity.type
_entity.pdbx_description
1 polymer ?
#
loop_
_entity_poly.entity_id
_entity_poly.type
_entity_poly.pdbx_seq_one_letter_code
_entity_poly.pdbx_strand_id
1 'polypeptide(L)'
;MDLSTNCKNQSEAAIPHTLCGSGNHETMDAQRALLDELMGRNRDGDKPEEDISDFRDSRVCKRFLCGLCPHDLFQNTKMDMGECEKLHLPKLKVAYDAEKSKPHSRDYGYENDLLRELERYVSDVEKKIARAQKRLEEQEGARPPTLADIESSKEVLEITAEIADLMQKA
;
A
#
# COMPACT_ATOMS: atom_id res chain seq x y z
N MET A 1 8.61 -70.46 -0.84
CA MET A 1 7.82 -70.04 0.32
C MET A 1 8.72 -69.16 1.18
N ASP A 2 8.75 -67.83 1.14
CA ASP A 2 8.06 -66.75 0.43
C ASP A 2 9.00 -65.53 0.57
N LEU A 3 9.45 -64.92 -0.52
CA LEU A 3 8.86 -63.73 -1.18
C LEU A 3 8.91 -62.42 -0.37
N SER A 4 9.66 -61.48 -0.96
CA SER A 4 9.36 -60.04 -1.05
C SER A 4 9.81 -59.09 0.07
N THR A 5 11.06 -58.66 -0.08
CA THR A 5 11.47 -57.26 -0.25
C THR A 5 10.35 -56.36 -0.82
N ASN A 6 9.98 -55.27 -0.13
CA ASN A 6 9.69 -53.94 -0.71
C ASN A 6 9.25 -52.94 0.38
N CYS A 7 10.08 -51.95 0.71
CA CYS A 7 9.59 -50.64 1.10
C CYS A 7 10.49 -49.59 0.44
N LYS A 8 10.05 -49.20 -0.75
CA LYS A 8 10.45 -47.98 -1.46
C LYS A 8 10.31 -46.78 -0.52
N ASN A 9 11.35 -45.95 -0.47
CA ASN A 9 11.33 -44.51 -0.77
C ASN A 9 12.70 -43.96 -0.35
N GLN A 10 13.69 -44.13 -1.22
CA GLN A 10 14.17 -43.04 -2.08
C GLN A 10 14.70 -41.86 -1.23
N SER A 11 15.85 -42.08 -0.61
CA SER A 11 16.83 -41.01 -0.41
C SER A 11 17.46 -40.72 -1.77
N GLU A 12 16.84 -39.82 -2.53
CA GLU A 12 17.45 -39.26 -3.73
C GLU A 12 18.74 -38.52 -3.34
N ALA A 13 19.83 -39.04 -3.88
CA ALA A 13 21.12 -38.40 -3.86
C ALA A 13 21.10 -37.16 -4.76
N ALA A 14 21.72 -36.09 -4.24
CA ALA A 14 22.62 -35.18 -4.94
C ALA A 14 22.35 -34.87 -6.42
N ILE A 15 22.02 -33.60 -6.72
CA ILE A 15 22.70 -32.87 -7.79
C ILE A 15 23.06 -31.46 -7.27
N PRO A 16 24.34 -31.06 -7.32
CA PRO A 16 24.79 -29.73 -6.94
C PRO A 16 24.54 -28.78 -8.11
N HIS A 17 23.68 -27.78 -7.93
CA HIS A 17 23.66 -26.66 -8.86
C HIS A 17 24.78 -25.70 -8.45
N THR A 18 25.90 -25.80 -9.16
CA THR A 18 26.96 -24.81 -9.16
C THR A 18 26.41 -23.46 -9.59
N LEU A 19 26.30 -22.50 -8.67
CA LEU A 19 26.27 -21.08 -8.95
C LEU A 19 27.06 -20.36 -7.84
N CYS A 20 28.31 -20.08 -8.18
CA CYS A 20 29.09 -18.89 -7.81
C CYS A 20 28.52 -18.00 -6.69
N GLY A 21 29.21 -17.98 -5.55
CA GLY A 21 29.21 -16.84 -4.63
C GLY A 21 28.97 -17.20 -3.15
N SER A 22 29.86 -16.70 -2.29
CA SER A 22 29.60 -16.44 -0.85
C SER A 22 30.05 -17.49 0.16
N GLY A 23 31.36 -17.65 0.34
CA GLY A 23 31.98 -18.34 1.49
C GLY A 23 31.79 -17.66 2.86
N ASN A 24 30.71 -16.89 3.04
CA ASN A 24 30.38 -16.17 4.28
C ASN A 24 29.04 -16.61 4.90
N HIS A 25 28.18 -17.34 4.18
CA HIS A 25 26.86 -17.70 4.70
C HIS A 25 26.92 -18.91 5.66
N GLU A 26 27.69 -19.96 5.30
CA GLU A 26 27.84 -21.17 6.13
C GLU A 26 28.53 -20.87 7.47
N THR A 27 29.52 -19.97 7.47
CA THR A 27 30.18 -19.52 8.71
C THR A 27 29.24 -18.72 9.60
N MET A 28 28.33 -17.95 9.01
CA MET A 28 27.35 -17.16 9.76
C MET A 28 26.26 -18.06 10.35
N ASP A 29 25.79 -19.07 9.62
CA ASP A 29 24.80 -20.03 10.14
C ASP A 29 25.38 -20.94 11.22
N ALA A 30 26.64 -21.38 11.07
CA ALA A 30 27.33 -22.15 12.11
C ALA A 30 27.58 -21.31 13.37
N GLN A 31 27.92 -20.02 13.21
CA GLN A 31 28.05 -19.10 14.34
C GLN A 31 26.69 -18.82 15.01
N ARG A 32 25.60 -18.68 14.24
CA ARG A 32 24.25 -18.57 14.77
C ARG A 32 23.86 -19.80 15.59
N ALA A 33 24.10 -21.01 15.06
CA ALA A 33 23.78 -22.26 15.75
C ALA A 33 24.57 -22.43 17.06
N LEU A 34 25.86 -22.09 17.07
CA LEU A 34 26.69 -22.13 18.28
C LEU A 34 26.21 -21.11 19.33
N LEU A 35 25.80 -19.93 18.86
CA LEU A 35 25.29 -18.89 19.73
C LEU A 35 23.90 -19.24 20.31
N ASP A 36 23.04 -19.92 19.55
CA ASP A 36 21.76 -20.44 20.01
C ASP A 36 21.91 -21.57 21.05
N GLU A 37 22.95 -22.38 20.93
CA GLU A 37 23.30 -23.41 21.93
C GLU A 37 23.81 -22.78 23.22
N LEU A 38 24.56 -21.67 23.12
CA LEU A 38 25.18 -21.00 24.27
C LEU A 38 24.25 -20.01 24.99
N MET A 39 23.37 -19.32 24.27
CA MET A 39 22.52 -18.23 24.77
C MET A 39 21.01 -18.53 24.66
N GLY A 40 20.65 -19.68 24.08
CA GLY A 40 19.27 -20.09 23.79
C GLY A 40 18.78 -19.52 22.45
N ARG A 41 17.95 -20.29 21.72
CA ARG A 41 17.29 -19.90 20.46
C ARG A 41 16.40 -18.65 20.52
N ASN A 42 16.22 -18.06 21.71
CA ASN A 42 15.43 -16.85 21.94
C ASN A 42 16.32 -15.62 22.16
N ARG A 43 17.55 -15.62 21.62
CA ARG A 43 18.48 -14.50 21.82
C ARG A 43 18.18 -13.30 20.91
N ASP A 44 17.61 -13.54 19.74
CA ASP A 44 17.38 -12.50 18.73
C ASP A 44 16.14 -11.63 19.03
N GLY A 45 15.52 -11.80 20.21
CA GLY A 45 14.35 -11.02 20.59
C GLY A 45 13.16 -11.24 19.65
N ASP A 46 13.15 -12.36 18.91
CA ASP A 46 12.24 -12.70 17.81
C ASP A 46 10.82 -13.09 18.29
N LYS A 47 10.44 -12.54 19.44
CA LYS A 47 9.06 -12.46 19.91
C LYS A 47 8.66 -11.02 20.24
N PRO A 48 8.84 -10.04 19.34
CA PRO A 48 8.21 -8.73 19.54
C PRO A 48 6.67 -8.83 19.41
N GLU A 49 6.17 -9.95 18.87
CA GLU A 49 4.76 -10.17 18.52
C GLU A 49 3.96 -10.92 19.61
N GLU A 50 4.63 -11.65 20.51
CA GLU A 50 3.95 -12.42 21.57
C GLU A 50 3.79 -11.65 22.90
N ASP A 51 4.61 -10.63 23.16
CA ASP A 51 4.63 -9.94 24.47
C ASP A 51 3.73 -8.69 24.56
N ILE A 52 3.15 -8.23 23.44
CA ILE A 52 2.26 -7.07 23.46
C ILE A 52 0.81 -7.55 23.57
N SER A 53 0.42 -7.92 24.79
CA SER A 53 -0.94 -8.30 25.14
C SER A 53 -1.91 -7.11 25.16
N ASP A 54 -1.38 -5.90 25.30
CA ASP A 54 -2.18 -4.72 25.61
C ASP A 54 -2.35 -3.80 24.40
N PHE A 55 -3.60 -3.62 23.97
CA PHE A 55 -3.99 -2.70 22.89
C PHE A 55 -3.73 -1.20 23.19
N ARG A 56 -3.24 -0.87 24.39
CA ARG A 56 -2.94 0.49 24.85
C ARG A 56 -1.48 0.88 24.67
N ASP A 57 -0.63 -0.05 24.27
CA ASP A 57 0.79 0.20 24.07
C ASP A 57 1.00 1.20 22.91
N SER A 58 1.96 2.12 23.08
CA SER A 58 2.29 3.16 22.09
C SER A 58 2.82 2.59 20.78
N ARG A 59 3.40 1.38 20.84
CA ARG A 59 3.93 0.63 19.69
C ARG A 59 2.83 0.11 18.76
N VAL A 60 1.60 -0.04 19.25
CA VAL A 60 0.48 -0.55 18.46
C VAL A 60 -0.11 0.58 17.61
N CYS A 61 -0.45 0.27 16.36
CA CYS A 61 -1.10 1.25 15.51
C CYS A 61 -2.57 1.45 15.90
N LYS A 62 -2.85 2.54 16.62
CA LYS A 62 -4.22 2.94 17.00
C LYS A 62 -5.18 3.03 15.80
N ARG A 63 -4.68 3.48 14.64
CA ARG A 63 -5.47 3.58 13.40
C ARG A 63 -5.88 2.21 12.86
N PHE A 64 -4.95 1.24 12.91
CA PHE A 64 -5.22 -0.14 12.53
C PHE A 64 -6.26 -0.80 13.46
N LEU A 65 -6.27 -0.46 14.76
CA LEU A 65 -7.32 -0.92 15.68
C LEU A 65 -8.72 -0.42 15.25
N CYS A 66 -8.82 0.82 14.76
CA CYS A 66 -10.07 1.37 14.20
C CYS A 66 -10.45 0.76 12.83
N GLY A 67 -9.61 -0.13 12.28
CA GLY A 67 -9.89 -0.90 11.07
C GLY A 67 -9.25 -0.37 9.79
N LEU A 68 -8.63 0.81 9.81
CA LEU A 68 -7.99 1.43 8.64
C LEU A 68 -6.64 2.04 9.03
N CYS A 69 -5.54 1.57 8.41
CA CYS A 69 -4.25 2.25 8.47
C CYS A 69 -3.93 2.91 7.12
N PRO A 70 -3.77 4.24 7.05
CA PRO A 70 -3.43 4.93 5.81
C PRO A 70 -2.12 4.45 5.17
N HIS A 71 -1.12 4.11 5.99
CA HIS A 71 0.18 3.61 5.51
C HIS A 71 0.06 2.27 4.78
N ASP A 72 -0.86 1.40 5.20
CA ASP A 72 -1.06 0.09 4.60
C ASP A 72 -1.86 0.18 3.29
N LEU A 73 -2.84 1.09 3.26
CA LEU A 73 -3.69 1.28 2.09
C LEU A 73 -2.96 1.90 0.89
N PHE A 74 -2.01 2.80 1.16
CA PHE A 74 -1.29 3.55 0.12
C PHE A 74 0.05 2.92 -0.30
N GLN A 75 0.35 1.70 0.16
CA GLN A 75 1.52 0.95 -0.31
C GLN A 75 1.50 0.85 -1.84
N ASN A 76 2.67 1.06 -2.46
CA ASN A 76 2.85 1.00 -3.91
C ASN A 76 2.07 2.06 -4.72
N THR A 77 1.51 3.08 -4.08
CA THR A 77 0.87 4.19 -4.77
C THR A 77 1.81 5.39 -4.89
N LYS A 78 1.45 6.38 -5.72
CA LYS A 78 2.18 7.66 -5.80
C LYS A 78 2.16 8.46 -4.47
N MET A 79 1.33 8.03 -3.52
CA MET A 79 1.14 8.62 -2.20
C MET A 79 1.75 7.75 -1.10
N ASP A 80 2.67 6.85 -1.45
CA ASP A 80 3.27 5.93 -0.49
C ASP A 80 4.03 6.70 0.61
N MET A 81 3.66 6.41 1.85
CA MET A 81 4.28 6.96 3.06
C MET A 81 5.24 5.96 3.70
N GLY A 82 5.47 4.82 3.05
CA GLY A 82 6.27 3.72 3.54
C GLY A 82 5.51 2.78 4.47
N GLU A 83 6.21 1.73 4.89
CA GLU A 83 5.73 0.76 5.86
C GLU A 83 5.39 1.43 7.19
N CYS A 84 4.33 0.97 7.86
CA CYS A 84 3.93 1.57 9.12
C CYS A 84 4.96 1.26 10.21
N GLU A 85 5.51 2.29 10.84
CA GLU A 85 6.41 2.14 12.02
C GLU A 85 5.72 1.50 13.23
N LYS A 86 4.38 1.39 13.19
CA LYS A 86 3.57 0.86 14.28
C LYS A 86 3.11 -0.55 13.96
N LEU A 87 3.03 -1.38 15.00
CA LEU A 87 2.67 -2.79 14.86
C LEU A 87 1.19 -2.96 14.49
N HIS A 88 0.96 -3.72 13.42
CA HIS A 88 -0.36 -4.10 12.92
C HIS A 88 -0.67 -5.54 13.34
N LEU A 89 -1.27 -5.71 14.51
CA LEU A 89 -1.62 -7.03 15.05
C LEU A 89 -3.13 -7.28 14.90
N PRO A 90 -3.56 -8.21 14.02
CA PRO A 90 -4.99 -8.51 13.84
C PRO A 90 -5.66 -9.02 15.12
N LYS A 91 -4.91 -9.72 15.97
CA LYS A 91 -5.36 -10.20 17.29
C LYS A 91 -5.86 -9.03 18.17
N LEU A 92 -5.14 -7.91 18.18
CA LEU A 92 -5.51 -6.73 18.99
C LEU A 92 -6.72 -5.99 18.41
N LYS A 93 -6.90 -6.00 17.08
CA LYS A 93 -8.09 -5.45 16.44
C LYS A 93 -9.36 -6.17 16.91
N VAL A 94 -9.36 -7.50 16.90
CA VAL A 94 -10.50 -8.30 17.39
C VAL A 94 -10.79 -8.01 18.87
N ALA A 95 -9.75 -7.89 19.70
CA ALA A 95 -9.90 -7.53 21.10
C ALA A 95 -10.49 -6.12 21.30
N TYR A 96 -10.06 -5.15 20.49
CA TYR A 96 -10.58 -3.78 20.51
C TYR A 96 -12.05 -3.72 20.06
N ASP A 97 -12.40 -4.41 18.97
CA ASP A 97 -13.78 -4.47 18.47
C ASP A 97 -14.72 -5.14 19.48
N ALA A 98 -14.24 -6.20 20.15
CA ALA A 98 -14.97 -6.85 21.23
C ALA A 98 -15.18 -5.93 22.43
N GLU A 99 -14.21 -5.08 22.79
CA GLU A 99 -14.37 -4.09 23.85
C GLU A 99 -15.33 -2.98 23.43
N LYS A 100 -15.22 -2.48 22.19
CA LYS A 100 -16.08 -1.43 21.64
C LYS A 100 -17.56 -1.84 21.60
N SER A 101 -17.85 -3.09 21.25
CA SER A 101 -19.23 -3.60 21.19
C SER A 101 -19.93 -3.68 22.55
N LYS A 102 -19.20 -3.53 23.67
CA LYS A 102 -19.80 -3.52 25.01
C LYS A 102 -20.53 -2.21 25.26
N PRO A 103 -21.75 -2.23 25.84
CA PRO A 103 -22.60 -1.05 26.01
C PRO A 103 -22.09 -0.01 27.03
N HIS A 104 -20.96 -0.24 27.68
CA HIS A 104 -20.30 0.67 28.64
C HIS A 104 -18.81 0.88 28.32
N SER A 105 -18.40 0.60 27.08
CA SER A 105 -17.03 0.82 26.67
C SER A 105 -16.71 2.31 26.68
N ARG A 106 -15.52 2.67 27.19
CA ARG A 106 -15.05 4.05 27.18
C ARG A 106 -14.62 4.40 25.75
N ASP A 107 -15.03 5.57 25.27
CA ASP A 107 -14.47 6.11 24.04
C ASP A 107 -12.99 6.43 24.25
N TYR A 108 -12.12 5.64 23.64
CA TYR A 108 -10.67 5.84 23.71
C TYR A 108 -10.19 7.02 22.84
N GLY A 109 -11.09 7.63 22.05
CA GLY A 109 -10.79 8.78 21.20
C GLY A 109 -9.96 8.47 19.95
N TYR A 110 -9.58 7.21 19.73
CA TYR A 110 -8.76 6.78 18.59
C TYR A 110 -9.42 7.06 17.23
N GLU A 111 -10.75 7.02 17.18
CA GLU A 111 -11.53 7.34 15.98
C GLU A 111 -11.49 8.82 15.64
N ASN A 112 -11.49 9.70 16.65
CA ASN A 112 -11.35 11.14 16.44
C ASN A 112 -9.96 11.50 15.91
N ASP A 113 -8.91 10.84 16.43
CA ASP A 113 -7.56 11.00 15.91
C ASP A 113 -7.45 10.52 14.46
N LEU A 114 -8.07 9.39 14.13
CA LEU A 114 -8.16 8.89 12.77
C LEU A 114 -8.91 9.86 11.85
N LEU A 115 -10.06 10.38 12.27
CA LEU A 115 -10.84 11.34 11.49
C LEU A 115 -10.03 12.61 11.18
N ARG A 116 -9.33 13.17 12.17
CA ARG A 116 -8.46 14.34 11.96
C ARG A 116 -7.33 14.07 10.97
N GLU A 117 -6.80 12.85 10.95
CA GLU A 117 -5.76 12.46 9.98
C GLU A 117 -6.36 12.30 8.58
N LEU A 118 -7.53 11.67 8.46
CA LEU A 118 -8.24 11.52 7.19
C LEU A 118 -8.65 12.87 6.57
N GLU A 119 -9.13 13.81 7.37
CA GLU A 119 -9.45 15.17 6.92
C GLU A 119 -8.24 15.89 6.31
N ARG A 120 -7.04 15.69 6.89
CA ARG A 120 -5.80 16.22 6.32
C ARG A 120 -5.50 15.59 4.96
N TYR A 121 -5.63 14.27 4.82
CA TYR A 121 -5.42 13.60 3.55
C TYR A 121 -6.41 14.04 2.47
N VAL A 122 -7.69 14.19 2.82
CA VAL A 122 -8.71 14.72 1.90
C VAL A 122 -8.32 16.10 1.42
N SER A 123 -7.95 17.00 2.34
CA SER A 123 -7.52 18.36 2.01
C SER A 123 -6.29 18.39 1.09
N ASP A 124 -5.35 17.46 1.28
CA ASP A 124 -4.15 17.38 0.44
C ASP A 124 -4.44 16.82 -0.95
N VAL A 125 -5.36 15.87 -1.06
CA VAL A 125 -5.85 15.35 -2.34
C VAL A 125 -6.63 16.43 -3.09
N GLU A 126 -7.51 17.16 -2.42
CA GLU A 126 -8.24 18.29 -3.01
C GLU A 126 -7.30 19.36 -3.56
N LYS A 127 -6.25 19.74 -2.82
CA LYS A 127 -5.23 20.68 -3.31
C LYS A 127 -4.49 20.14 -4.54
N LYS A 128 -4.21 18.83 -4.59
CA LYS A 128 -3.57 18.20 -5.75
C LYS A 128 -4.50 18.19 -6.96
N ILE A 129 -5.78 17.93 -6.76
CA ILE A 129 -6.81 18.01 -7.80
C ILE A 129 -6.93 19.44 -8.33
N ALA A 130 -7.06 20.44 -7.45
CA ALA A 130 -7.16 21.84 -7.85
C ALA A 130 -5.94 22.32 -8.64
N ARG A 131 -4.72 21.91 -8.26
CA ARG A 131 -3.49 22.20 -9.01
C ARG A 131 -3.46 21.49 -10.37
N ALA A 132 -3.96 20.25 -10.43
CA ALA A 132 -4.02 19.50 -11.68
C ALA A 132 -5.05 20.11 -12.64
N GLN A 133 -6.23 20.48 -12.14
CA GLN A 133 -7.28 21.18 -12.89
C GLN A 133 -6.78 22.53 -13.40
N LYS A 134 -6.18 23.36 -12.54
CA LYS A 134 -5.59 24.64 -12.97
C LYS A 134 -4.54 24.46 -14.07
N ARG A 135 -3.67 23.45 -13.95
CA ARG A 135 -2.70 23.14 -15.02
C ARG A 135 -3.37 22.70 -16.32
N LEU A 136 -4.48 21.96 -16.24
CA LEU A 136 -5.27 21.58 -17.42
C LEU A 136 -5.93 22.81 -18.06
N GLU A 137 -6.53 23.69 -17.28
CA GLU A 137 -7.13 24.95 -17.77
C GLU A 137 -6.10 25.86 -18.43
N GLU A 138 -4.91 26.02 -17.82
CA GLU A 138 -3.81 26.77 -18.41
C GLU A 138 -3.30 26.11 -19.70
N GLN A 139 -3.28 24.78 -19.75
CA GLN A 139 -2.87 24.04 -20.94
C GLN A 139 -3.93 24.05 -22.04
N GLU A 140 -5.22 24.11 -21.71
CA GLU A 140 -6.33 24.30 -22.66
C GLU A 140 -6.33 25.74 -23.20
N GLY A 141 -6.10 26.75 -22.35
CA GLY A 141 -5.95 28.14 -22.78
C GLY A 141 -4.67 28.41 -23.59
N ALA A 142 -3.61 27.64 -23.36
CA ALA A 142 -2.37 27.68 -24.13
C ALA A 142 -2.34 26.66 -25.29
N ARG A 143 -3.38 25.82 -25.42
CA ARG A 143 -3.48 24.88 -26.55
C ARG A 143 -3.75 25.73 -27.79
N PRO A 144 -2.97 25.59 -28.88
CA PRO A 144 -3.39 26.16 -30.15
C PRO A 144 -4.79 25.60 -30.46
N PRO A 145 -5.77 26.45 -30.80
CA PRO A 145 -7.14 26.01 -31.04
C PRO A 145 -7.10 24.86 -32.04
N THR A 146 -7.75 23.76 -31.69
CA THR A 146 -7.80 22.62 -32.61
C THR A 146 -8.67 23.00 -33.81
N LEU A 147 -8.52 22.31 -34.94
CA LEU A 147 -9.29 22.63 -36.15
C LEU A 147 -10.81 22.65 -35.86
N ALA A 148 -11.30 21.80 -34.96
CA ALA A 148 -12.70 21.79 -34.51
C ALA A 148 -13.11 23.04 -33.70
N ASP A 149 -12.20 23.62 -32.92
CA ASP A 149 -12.46 24.85 -32.16
C ASP A 149 -12.51 26.08 -33.10
N ILE A 150 -11.72 26.05 -34.18
CA ILE A 150 -11.73 27.07 -35.22
C ILE A 150 -13.00 26.96 -36.07
N GLU A 151 -13.39 25.74 -36.46
CA GLU A 151 -14.61 25.45 -37.23
C GLU A 151 -15.91 25.79 -36.47
N SER A 152 -15.89 25.68 -35.13
CA SER A 152 -17.03 26.03 -34.27
C SER A 152 -17.07 27.50 -33.87
N SER A 153 -16.06 28.29 -34.24
CA SER A 153 -16.07 29.74 -34.01
C SER A 153 -17.18 30.41 -34.83
N LYS A 154 -17.89 31.36 -34.21
CA LYS A 154 -19.02 32.06 -34.85
C LYS A 154 -18.61 32.76 -36.14
N GLU A 155 -17.41 33.34 -36.17
CA GLU A 155 -16.87 34.03 -37.33
C GLU A 155 -16.70 33.09 -38.54
N VAL A 156 -16.19 31.86 -38.31
CA VAL A 156 -16.05 30.88 -39.38
C VAL A 156 -17.41 30.39 -39.88
N LEU A 157 -18.38 30.18 -38.98
CA LEU A 157 -19.75 29.80 -39.36
C LEU A 157 -20.44 30.89 -40.20
N GLU A 158 -20.33 32.16 -39.80
CA GLU A 158 -20.90 33.29 -40.55
C GLU A 158 -20.27 33.42 -41.95
N ILE A 159 -18.94 33.32 -42.05
CA ILE A 159 -18.23 33.37 -43.34
C ILE A 159 -18.63 32.18 -44.24
N THR A 160 -18.76 30.96 -43.68
CA THR A 160 -19.20 29.80 -44.46
C THR A 160 -20.64 29.93 -44.97
N ALA A 161 -21.52 30.56 -44.19
CA ALA A 161 -22.89 30.84 -44.61
C ALA A 161 -22.94 31.88 -45.74
N GLU A 162 -22.16 32.96 -45.64
CA GLU A 162 -22.06 33.98 -46.70
C GLU A 162 -21.50 33.39 -48.01
N ILE A 163 -20.50 32.51 -47.93
CA ILE A 163 -19.96 31.80 -49.11
C ILE A 163 -21.05 30.95 -49.76
N ALA A 164 -21.85 30.22 -48.98
CA ALA A 164 -22.93 29.39 -49.51
C ALA A 164 -24.03 30.22 -50.20
N ASP A 165 -24.41 31.36 -49.63
CA ASP A 165 -25.39 32.28 -50.21
C ASP A 165 -24.90 32.91 -51.52
N LEU A 166 -23.60 33.24 -51.60
CA LEU A 166 -22.99 33.76 -52.83
C LEU A 166 -22.86 32.68 -53.91
N MET A 167 -22.61 31.42 -53.52
CA MET A 167 -22.60 30.29 -54.45
C MET A 167 -23.97 29.98 -55.05
N GLN A 168 -25.08 30.26 -54.33
CA GLN A 168 -26.43 30.07 -54.86
C GLN A 168 -26.93 31.23 -55.73
N LYS A 169 -26.33 32.42 -55.60
CA LYS A 169 -26.67 33.61 -56.39
C LYS A 169 -25.88 33.73 -57.70
N ALA A 170 -24.86 32.89 -57.88
CA ALA A 170 -24.11 32.73 -59.13
C ALA A 170 -24.73 31.64 -60.02
#